data_AF-A0AA94HP05-F1
#
_entry.id   AF-A0AA94HP05-F1
#
_cell.length_a   1.000
_cell.length_b   1.000
_cell.length_c   1.000
_cell.angle_alpha   90.00
_cell.angle_beta   90.00
_cell.angle_gamma   90.00
#
_symmetry.space_group_name_H-M   'P 1'
#
loop_
_entity.id
_entity.type
_entity.pdbx_description
1 polymer ?
#
loop_
_entity_poly.entity_id
_entity_poly.type
_entity_poly.pdbx_seq_one_letter_code
_entity_poly.pdbx_strand_id
1 'polypeptide(L)'
;MSFGDRFGYTRPEPQRTQVERDSDAVRLVLWNAVSRDGKSPLAAYRKLCEYSQQLPDANIWSDTYADESARLLLDQMIWLDVYEALEAEASAMEGPSRAELQKSVNRALSRSGIAYEMRDGRFEFYEPVANEFETRHDEDEAIASLTDEFEPVRKQYLSALRNLRSMPANLESAVADALNALEAVAKIVEAKPHATLGNVARNLFPDSPGYHAPLRIAIEKLYAYSNQLPGARHGRYAEPDIAHAETAMVVRTAGAIITFLITLHRGEAVAENAGADFDFGF
;
A
#
# COMPACT_ATOMS: atom_id res chain seq x y z
N MET A 1 -16.49 19.73 -23.66
CA MET A 1 -17.65 19.57 -22.75
C MET A 1 -18.35 18.27 -23.11
N SER A 2 -18.43 17.30 -22.18
CA SER A 2 -18.98 15.97 -22.48
C SER A 2 -20.51 15.98 -22.58
N PHE A 3 -21.12 14.88 -23.08
CA PHE A 3 -22.57 14.72 -23.03
C PHE A 3 -23.12 14.84 -21.61
N GLY A 4 -22.46 14.22 -20.63
CA GLY A 4 -22.86 14.30 -19.22
C GLY A 4 -22.83 15.73 -18.68
N ASP A 5 -21.73 16.45 -18.92
CA ASP A 5 -21.56 17.83 -18.44
C ASP A 5 -22.61 18.79 -19.02
N ARG A 6 -23.01 18.59 -20.28
CA ARG A 6 -24.03 19.43 -20.95
C ARG A 6 -25.43 19.25 -20.38
N PHE A 7 -25.72 18.09 -19.78
CA PHE A 7 -27.07 17.72 -19.34
C PHE A 7 -27.14 17.38 -17.85
N GLY A 8 -26.06 17.60 -17.08
CA GLY A 8 -26.00 17.31 -15.65
C GLY A 8 -26.03 15.82 -15.30
N TYR A 9 -25.72 14.93 -16.24
CA TYR A 9 -25.66 13.49 -15.96
C TYR A 9 -24.27 13.09 -15.49
N THR A 10 -24.19 12.67 -14.23
CA THR A 10 -23.05 11.92 -13.71
C THR A 10 -23.27 10.44 -13.98
N ARG A 11 -22.29 9.77 -14.58
CA ARG A 11 -22.33 8.30 -14.62
C ARG A 11 -22.13 7.81 -13.19
N PRO A 12 -23.04 6.99 -12.63
CA PRO A 12 -22.76 6.34 -11.35
C PRO A 12 -21.53 5.44 -11.55
N GLU A 13 -20.45 5.75 -10.84
CA GLU A 13 -19.27 4.90 -10.81
C GLU A 13 -19.50 3.85 -9.71
N PRO A 14 -19.20 2.57 -9.99
CA PRO A 14 -19.36 1.53 -8.98
C PRO A 14 -18.43 1.80 -7.80
N GLN A 15 -18.78 1.28 -6.63
CA GLN A 15 -17.86 1.28 -5.51
C GLN A 15 -16.57 0.53 -5.91
N ARG A 16 -15.42 1.10 -5.56
CA ARG A 16 -14.12 0.59 -5.98
C ARG A 16 -13.66 -0.52 -5.04
N THR A 17 -14.17 -1.73 -5.27
CA THR A 17 -14.01 -2.86 -4.37
C THR A 17 -13.26 -4.05 -4.97
N GLN A 18 -12.55 -3.87 -6.08
CA GLN A 18 -11.96 -4.99 -6.79
C GLN A 18 -10.43 -4.85 -6.82
N VAL A 19 -9.71 -5.85 -6.30
CA VAL A 19 -8.25 -5.89 -6.15
C VAL A 19 -7.64 -7.02 -6.97
N GLU A 20 -6.32 -6.98 -7.21
CA GLU A 20 -5.55 -8.02 -7.92
C GLU A 20 -6.14 -8.38 -9.29
N ARG A 21 -6.56 -7.36 -10.03
CA ARG A 21 -7.17 -7.51 -11.36
C ARG A 21 -7.14 -6.21 -12.13
N ASP A 22 -7.37 -6.32 -13.43
CA ASP A 22 -7.52 -5.20 -14.32
C ASP A 22 -8.88 -5.25 -15.04
N SER A 23 -8.98 -4.56 -16.18
CA SER A 23 -10.18 -4.55 -17.03
C SER A 23 -9.81 -4.11 -18.44
N ASP A 24 -10.66 -4.40 -19.42
CA ASP A 24 -10.49 -3.92 -20.80
C ASP A 24 -10.30 -2.40 -20.89
N ALA A 25 -10.95 -1.64 -20.00
CA ALA A 25 -10.78 -0.19 -19.93
C ALA A 25 -9.35 0.20 -19.53
N VAL A 26 -8.72 -0.54 -18.62
CA VAL A 26 -7.33 -0.31 -18.19
C VAL A 26 -6.37 -0.76 -19.29
N ARG A 27 -6.60 -1.94 -19.89
CA ARG A 27 -5.81 -2.43 -21.03
C ARG A 27 -5.86 -1.50 -22.23
N LEU A 28 -7.01 -0.87 -22.50
CA LEU A 28 -7.14 0.14 -23.53
C LEU A 28 -6.27 1.38 -23.26
N VAL A 29 -6.14 1.79 -22.00
CA VAL A 29 -5.24 2.90 -21.63
C VAL A 29 -3.78 2.51 -21.90
N LEU A 30 -3.37 1.30 -21.49
CA LEU A 30 -2.04 0.79 -21.80
C LEU A 30 -1.81 0.71 -23.32
N TRP A 31 -2.76 0.14 -24.07
CA TRP A 31 -2.71 0.08 -25.52
C TRP A 31 -2.45 1.46 -26.14
N ASN A 32 -3.22 2.47 -25.75
CA ASN A 32 -3.06 3.83 -26.28
C ASN A 32 -1.68 4.41 -25.95
N ALA A 33 -1.16 4.16 -24.74
CA ALA A 33 0.16 4.61 -24.33
C ALA A 33 1.27 3.97 -25.18
N VAL A 34 1.26 2.65 -25.36
CA VAL A 34 2.32 1.93 -26.08
C VAL A 34 2.22 2.07 -27.61
N SER A 35 1.00 2.25 -28.14
CA SER A 35 0.74 2.32 -29.59
C SER A 35 0.65 3.75 -30.14
N ARG A 36 0.73 4.78 -29.28
CA ARG A 36 0.48 6.19 -29.63
C ARG A 36 -0.91 6.37 -30.26
N ASP A 37 -1.93 5.95 -29.52
CA ASP A 37 -3.34 5.93 -29.97
C ASP A 37 -3.57 5.09 -31.24
N GLY A 38 -2.93 3.91 -31.31
CA GLY A 38 -3.06 2.96 -32.41
C GLY A 38 -2.25 3.30 -33.67
N LYS A 39 -1.41 4.34 -33.63
CA LYS A 39 -0.63 4.80 -34.80
C LYS A 39 0.64 4.00 -35.04
N SER A 40 1.13 3.26 -34.04
CA SER A 40 2.32 2.41 -34.19
C SER A 40 2.18 1.06 -33.47
N PRO A 41 1.42 0.12 -34.07
CA PRO A 41 1.32 -1.26 -33.59
C PRO A 41 2.66 -1.99 -33.44
N LEU A 42 3.66 -1.73 -34.29
CA LEU A 42 4.98 -2.36 -34.16
C LEU A 42 5.72 -1.88 -32.92
N ALA A 43 5.60 -0.59 -32.57
CA ALA A 43 6.16 -0.07 -31.32
C ALA A 43 5.45 -0.67 -30.10
N ALA A 44 4.11 -0.77 -30.16
CA ALA A 44 3.32 -1.43 -29.13
C ALA A 44 3.74 -2.88 -28.93
N TYR A 45 3.84 -3.66 -30.01
CA TYR A 45 4.29 -5.06 -29.97
C TYR A 45 5.62 -5.21 -29.24
N ARG A 46 6.63 -4.40 -29.61
CA ARG A 46 7.97 -4.45 -29.00
C ARG A 46 7.94 -4.12 -27.50
N LYS A 47 7.20 -3.08 -27.11
CA LYS A 47 7.05 -2.71 -25.70
C LYS A 47 6.32 -3.78 -24.89
N LEU A 48 5.24 -4.33 -25.44
CA LEU A 48 4.50 -5.41 -24.77
C LEU A 48 5.38 -6.67 -24.63
N CYS A 49 6.19 -7.01 -25.64
CA CYS A 49 7.18 -8.08 -25.52
C CYS A 49 8.18 -7.81 -24.38
N GLU A 50 8.69 -6.58 -24.28
CA GLU A 50 9.58 -6.16 -23.19
C GLU A 50 8.92 -6.33 -21.81
N TYR A 51 7.70 -5.81 -21.64
CA TYR A 51 6.95 -5.92 -20.38
C TYR A 51 6.59 -7.37 -20.01
N SER A 52 6.27 -8.20 -21.00
CA SER A 52 5.99 -9.63 -20.79
C SER A 52 7.25 -10.51 -20.76
N GLN A 53 8.45 -9.92 -20.84
CA GLN A 53 9.74 -10.64 -20.90
C GLN A 53 9.82 -11.69 -22.02
N GLN A 54 9.25 -11.38 -23.18
CA GLN A 54 9.28 -12.21 -24.38
C GLN A 54 10.18 -11.61 -25.45
N LEU A 55 10.86 -12.47 -26.21
CA LEU A 55 11.60 -12.01 -27.39
C LEU A 55 10.62 -11.71 -28.54
N PRO A 56 10.74 -10.55 -29.21
CA PRO A 56 9.94 -10.26 -30.40
C PRO A 56 10.22 -11.27 -31.52
N ASP A 57 9.18 -11.73 -32.22
CA ASP A 57 9.34 -12.54 -33.43
C ASP A 57 9.96 -11.69 -34.55
N ALA A 58 11.09 -12.14 -35.10
CA ALA A 58 11.79 -11.48 -36.19
C ALA A 58 10.94 -11.35 -37.47
N ASN A 59 9.91 -12.17 -37.64
CA ASN A 59 8.98 -12.10 -38.76
C ASN A 59 7.96 -10.96 -38.63
N ILE A 60 7.86 -10.32 -37.47
CA ILE A 60 6.98 -9.17 -37.23
C ILE A 60 7.80 -7.88 -37.36
N TRP A 61 7.84 -7.34 -38.59
CA TRP A 61 8.70 -6.20 -38.96
C TRP A 61 7.96 -4.95 -39.43
N SER A 62 6.62 -4.97 -39.49
CA SER A 62 5.79 -3.82 -39.87
C SER A 62 4.54 -3.70 -38.99
N ASP A 63 3.95 -2.51 -38.95
CA ASP A 63 2.73 -2.24 -38.18
C ASP A 63 1.57 -3.18 -38.58
N THR A 64 1.45 -3.50 -39.88
CA THR A 64 0.40 -4.39 -40.40
C THR A 64 0.50 -5.80 -39.82
N TYR A 65 1.72 -6.33 -39.68
CA TYR A 65 1.94 -7.66 -39.10
C TYR A 65 1.91 -7.65 -37.58
N ALA A 66 2.12 -6.49 -36.96
CA ALA A 66 2.26 -6.36 -35.52
C ALA A 66 0.93 -6.17 -34.77
N ASP A 67 -0.11 -5.58 -35.38
CA ASP A 67 -1.35 -5.22 -34.66
C ASP A 67 -2.03 -6.42 -34.00
N GLU A 68 -2.23 -7.51 -34.73
CA GLU A 68 -2.86 -8.72 -34.19
C GLU A 68 -2.02 -9.33 -33.07
N SER A 69 -0.71 -9.49 -33.29
CA SER A 69 0.20 -10.05 -32.29
C SER A 69 0.33 -9.18 -31.04
N ALA A 70 0.33 -7.85 -31.20
CA ALA A 70 0.35 -6.91 -30.08
C ALA A 70 -0.94 -7.00 -29.24
N ARG A 71 -2.11 -7.10 -29.89
CA ARG A 71 -3.39 -7.27 -29.20
C ARG A 71 -3.48 -8.60 -28.46
N LEU A 72 -3.05 -9.69 -29.10
CA LEU A 72 -3.00 -11.01 -28.47
C LEU A 72 -2.08 -11.02 -27.25
N LEU A 73 -0.91 -10.38 -27.35
CA LEU A 73 0.01 -10.29 -26.22
C LEU A 73 -0.60 -9.47 -25.07
N LEU A 74 -1.20 -8.32 -25.38
CA LEU A 74 -1.90 -7.50 -24.38
C LEU A 74 -3.04 -8.27 -23.70
N ASP A 75 -3.76 -9.13 -24.41
CA ASP A 75 -4.84 -9.98 -23.87
C ASP A 75 -4.30 -11.08 -22.93
N GLN A 76 -3.10 -11.57 -23.19
CA GLN A 76 -2.45 -12.63 -22.39
C GLN A 76 -1.75 -12.12 -21.13
N MET A 77 -1.48 -10.82 -21.03
CA MET A 77 -0.86 -10.23 -19.84
C MET A 77 -1.72 -10.48 -18.60
N ILE A 78 -1.07 -10.83 -17.49
CA ILE A 78 -1.73 -10.83 -16.18
C ILE A 78 -1.89 -9.38 -15.70
N TRP A 79 -2.80 -9.14 -14.76
CA TRP A 79 -3.07 -7.79 -14.25
C TRP A 79 -1.80 -7.10 -13.72
N LEU A 80 -0.88 -7.86 -13.13
CA LEU A 80 0.37 -7.34 -12.57
C LEU A 80 1.23 -6.70 -13.67
N ASP A 81 1.49 -7.44 -14.76
CA ASP A 81 2.27 -6.96 -15.90
C ASP A 81 1.65 -5.69 -16.52
N VAL A 82 0.32 -5.60 -16.56
CA VAL A 82 -0.38 -4.42 -17.08
C VAL A 82 -0.11 -3.18 -16.22
N TYR A 83 -0.03 -3.36 -14.90
CA TYR A 83 0.23 -2.27 -13.97
C TYR A 83 1.69 -1.86 -14.03
N GLU A 84 2.62 -2.81 -14.00
CA GLU A 84 4.05 -2.55 -14.16
C GLU A 84 4.36 -1.83 -15.49
N ALA A 85 3.72 -2.25 -16.58
CA ALA A 85 3.83 -1.58 -17.87
C ALA A 85 3.34 -0.13 -17.81
N LEU A 86 2.19 0.12 -17.17
CA LEU A 86 1.65 1.47 -17.01
C LEU A 86 2.52 2.37 -16.12
N GLU A 87 3.16 1.84 -15.07
CA GLU A 87 4.15 2.58 -14.26
C GLU A 87 5.41 2.91 -15.06
N ALA A 88 5.88 1.97 -15.89
CA ALA A 88 7.02 2.19 -16.76
C ALA A 88 6.73 3.28 -17.81
N GLU A 89 5.54 3.25 -18.44
CA GLU A 89 5.09 4.32 -19.34
C GLU A 89 4.98 5.66 -18.61
N ALA A 90 4.39 5.69 -17.42
CA ALA A 90 4.31 6.91 -16.62
C ALA A 90 5.70 7.46 -16.26
N SER A 91 6.63 6.57 -15.89
CA SER A 91 8.01 6.91 -15.54
C SER A 91 8.77 7.53 -16.71
N ALA A 92 8.52 7.05 -17.93
CA ALA A 92 9.12 7.58 -19.17
C ALA A 92 8.49 8.90 -19.65
N MET A 93 7.34 9.30 -19.10
CA MET A 93 6.64 10.55 -19.45
C MET A 93 6.95 11.67 -18.45
N GLU A 94 6.92 12.92 -18.94
CA GLU A 94 7.12 14.12 -18.12
C GLU A 94 5.88 15.04 -18.14
N GLY A 95 5.70 15.76 -17.03
CA GLY A 95 4.77 16.88 -16.90
C GLY A 95 3.35 16.57 -17.40
N PRO A 96 2.83 17.29 -18.41
CA PRO A 96 1.46 17.15 -18.89
C PRO A 96 1.08 15.73 -19.34
N SER A 97 1.97 15.04 -20.06
CA SER A 97 1.67 13.70 -20.61
C SER A 97 1.49 12.66 -19.50
N ARG A 98 2.33 12.73 -18.45
CA ARG A 98 2.17 11.86 -17.27
C ARG A 98 0.83 12.13 -16.57
N ALA A 99 0.46 13.41 -16.41
CA ALA A 99 -0.81 13.77 -15.79
C ALA A 99 -2.03 13.30 -16.60
N GLU A 100 -1.95 13.34 -17.94
CA GLU A 100 -3.00 12.83 -18.83
C GLU A 100 -3.13 11.31 -18.77
N LEU A 101 -2.01 10.58 -18.73
CA LEU A 101 -2.00 9.13 -18.53
C LEU A 101 -2.62 8.78 -17.18
N GLN A 102 -2.16 9.38 -16.08
CA GLN A 102 -2.68 9.17 -14.73
C GLN A 102 -4.20 9.41 -14.67
N LYS A 103 -4.69 10.50 -15.28
CA LYS A 103 -6.12 10.80 -15.36
C LYS A 103 -6.90 9.74 -16.13
N SER A 104 -6.32 9.21 -17.20
CA SER A 104 -6.95 8.18 -18.03
C SER A 104 -7.01 6.83 -17.31
N VAL A 105 -5.91 6.45 -16.66
CA VAL A 105 -5.81 5.27 -15.80
C VAL A 105 -6.84 5.33 -14.67
N ASN A 106 -6.86 6.41 -13.89
CA ASN A 106 -7.78 6.55 -12.75
C ASN A 106 -9.25 6.54 -13.17
N ARG A 107 -9.57 7.11 -14.33
CA ARG A 107 -10.92 7.02 -14.90
C ARG A 107 -11.29 5.58 -15.27
N ALA A 108 -10.36 4.81 -15.86
CA ALA A 108 -10.59 3.42 -16.19
C ALA A 108 -10.80 2.57 -14.93
N LEU A 109 -9.94 2.74 -13.92
CA LEU A 109 -10.04 2.02 -12.65
C LEU A 109 -11.36 2.33 -11.92
N SER A 110 -11.78 3.60 -11.89
CA SER A 110 -13.04 3.99 -11.24
C SER A 110 -14.26 3.38 -11.93
N ARG A 111 -14.32 3.44 -13.27
CA ARG A 111 -15.40 2.84 -14.06
C ARG A 111 -15.50 1.33 -13.89
N SER A 112 -14.36 0.68 -13.70
CA SER A 112 -14.26 -0.77 -13.52
C SER A 112 -14.42 -1.20 -12.06
N GLY A 113 -14.62 -0.25 -11.12
CA GLY A 113 -14.74 -0.53 -9.69
C GLY A 113 -13.47 -1.14 -9.09
N ILE A 114 -12.30 -0.80 -9.63
CA ILE A 114 -11.00 -1.33 -9.20
C ILE A 114 -10.41 -0.42 -8.12
N ALA A 115 -9.92 -1.02 -7.04
CA ALA A 115 -9.50 -0.38 -5.80
C ALA A 115 -8.04 0.09 -5.77
N TYR A 116 -7.48 0.49 -6.93
CA TYR A 116 -6.14 1.07 -7.04
C TYR A 116 -6.21 2.46 -7.65
N GLU A 117 -5.36 3.41 -7.30
CA GLU A 117 -5.19 4.66 -8.02
C GLU A 117 -3.74 4.85 -8.44
N MET A 118 -3.54 5.48 -9.59
CA MET A 118 -2.22 5.96 -9.99
C MET A 118 -1.99 7.36 -9.40
N ARG A 119 -0.88 7.52 -8.70
CA ARG A 119 -0.39 8.78 -8.13
C ARG A 119 1.10 8.91 -8.41
N ASP A 120 1.50 10.05 -8.97
CA ASP A 120 2.89 10.35 -9.32
C ASP A 120 3.59 9.27 -10.16
N GLY A 121 2.79 8.56 -10.98
CA GLY A 121 3.24 7.48 -11.86
C GLY A 121 3.34 6.09 -11.22
N ARG A 122 2.85 5.92 -9.98
CA ARG A 122 2.82 4.63 -9.27
C ARG A 122 1.40 4.23 -8.91
N PHE A 123 1.11 2.93 -8.91
CA PHE A 123 -0.14 2.39 -8.39
C PHE A 123 -0.09 2.24 -6.88
N GLU A 124 -1.13 2.73 -6.26
CA GLU A 124 -1.38 2.63 -4.83
C GLU A 124 -2.81 2.13 -4.63
N PHE A 125 -3.14 1.67 -3.43
CA PHE A 125 -4.54 1.35 -3.14
C PHE A 125 -5.38 2.64 -3.08
N TYR A 126 -6.60 2.57 -3.57
CA TYR A 126 -7.54 3.68 -3.51
C TYR A 126 -8.12 3.77 -2.10
N GLU A 127 -7.70 4.77 -1.34
CA GLU A 127 -8.20 5.03 0.01
C GLU A 127 -8.60 6.51 0.14
N PRO A 128 -9.83 6.87 -0.24
CA PRO A 128 -10.27 8.26 -0.20
C PRO A 128 -10.17 8.87 1.20
N VAL A 129 -10.40 8.06 2.24
CA VAL A 129 -10.30 8.48 3.65
C VAL A 129 -8.84 8.67 4.09
N ALA A 130 -7.89 7.88 3.58
CA ALA A 130 -6.48 8.05 3.94
C ALA A 130 -5.90 9.38 3.48
N ASN A 131 -6.36 9.84 2.31
CA ASN A 131 -5.99 11.15 1.77
C ASN A 131 -6.52 12.30 2.64
N GLU A 132 -7.64 12.11 3.35
CA GLU A 132 -8.19 13.14 4.25
C GLU A 132 -7.38 13.32 5.54
N PHE A 133 -6.62 12.30 5.96
CA PHE A 133 -5.85 12.32 7.21
C PHE A 133 -4.33 12.50 7.03
N GLU A 134 -3.80 12.56 5.80
CA GLU A 134 -2.36 12.72 5.48
C GLU A 134 -1.40 11.68 6.11
N THR A 135 -1.92 10.59 6.67
CA THR A 135 -1.15 9.64 7.49
C THR A 135 -0.53 8.48 6.70
N ARG A 136 -0.44 8.55 5.36
CA ARG A 136 0.17 7.46 4.56
C ARG A 136 1.67 7.32 4.82
N HIS A 137 2.33 8.43 5.14
CA HIS A 137 3.77 8.46 5.40
C HIS A 137 4.21 7.50 6.51
N ASP A 138 3.39 7.36 7.57
CA ASP A 138 3.66 6.46 8.70
C ASP A 138 3.75 4.99 8.26
N GLU A 139 3.01 4.60 7.21
CA GLU A 139 3.03 3.24 6.67
C GLU A 139 4.33 2.96 5.91
N ASP A 140 4.77 3.92 5.10
CA ASP A 140 6.00 3.81 4.31
C ASP A 140 7.25 3.82 5.19
N GLU A 141 7.28 4.68 6.22
CA GLU A 141 8.38 4.71 7.20
C GLU A 141 8.47 3.41 8.01
N ALA A 142 7.33 2.84 8.41
CA ALA A 142 7.31 1.55 9.07
C ALA A 142 7.86 0.44 8.17
N ILE A 143 7.47 0.39 6.89
CA ILE A 143 8.01 -0.60 5.93
C ILE A 143 9.51 -0.40 5.72
N ALA A 144 9.97 0.85 5.63
CA ALA A 144 11.37 1.20 5.41
C ALA A 144 12.27 0.90 6.62
N SER A 145 11.74 1.01 7.84
CA SER A 145 12.47 0.71 9.08
C SER A 145 12.56 -0.78 9.40
N LEU A 146 11.60 -1.59 8.92
CA LEU A 146 11.51 -3.05 9.15
C LEU A 146 12.53 -3.87 8.31
N THR A 147 13.81 -3.55 8.43
CA THR A 147 14.93 -4.26 7.78
C THR A 147 15.73 -5.09 8.78
N ASP A 148 16.69 -5.87 8.27
CA ASP A 148 17.68 -6.59 9.09
C ASP A 148 17.01 -7.59 10.07
N GLU A 149 17.23 -7.44 11.38
CA GLU A 149 16.60 -8.27 12.42
C GLU A 149 15.06 -8.18 12.43
N PHE A 150 14.48 -7.12 11.84
CA PHE A 150 13.04 -6.90 11.77
C PHE A 150 12.40 -7.41 10.47
N GLU A 151 13.17 -7.93 9.50
CA GLU A 151 12.62 -8.45 8.23
C GLU A 151 11.51 -9.52 8.42
N PRO A 152 11.55 -10.41 9.42
CA PRO A 152 10.44 -11.34 9.68
C PRO A 152 9.12 -10.61 10.01
N VAL A 153 9.19 -9.45 10.65
CA VAL A 153 8.04 -8.63 11.06
C VAL A 153 7.48 -7.83 9.89
N ARG A 154 8.33 -7.46 8.92
CA ARG A 154 7.95 -6.75 7.69
C ARG A 154 6.79 -7.43 6.96
N LYS A 155 6.86 -8.76 6.81
CA LYS A 155 5.79 -9.54 6.16
C LYS A 155 4.45 -9.42 6.88
N GLN A 156 4.47 -9.33 8.20
CA GLN A 156 3.25 -9.22 9.00
C GLN A 156 2.63 -7.82 8.90
N TYR A 157 3.45 -6.76 8.96
CA TYR A 157 2.94 -5.40 8.76
C TYR A 157 2.40 -5.19 7.33
N LEU A 158 3.08 -5.75 6.32
CA LEU A 158 2.57 -5.78 4.94
C LEU A 158 1.26 -6.56 4.80
N SER A 159 1.07 -7.64 5.58
CA SER A 159 -0.20 -8.36 5.67
C SER A 159 -1.31 -7.48 6.24
N ALA A 160 -1.02 -6.70 7.29
CA ALA A 160 -1.97 -5.75 7.86
C ALA A 160 -2.45 -4.73 6.82
N LEU A 161 -1.51 -4.13 6.08
CA LEU A 161 -1.83 -3.19 5.01
C LEU A 161 -2.62 -3.86 3.88
N ARG A 162 -2.25 -5.09 3.50
CA ARG A 162 -3.01 -5.85 2.51
C ARG A 162 -4.44 -6.10 2.95
N ASN A 163 -4.67 -6.45 4.22
CA ASN A 163 -6.00 -6.67 4.79
C ASN A 163 -6.81 -5.38 4.90
N LEU A 164 -6.17 -4.26 5.27
CA LEU A 164 -6.79 -2.94 5.31
C LEU A 164 -7.28 -2.50 3.93
N ARG A 165 -6.48 -2.84 2.90
CA ARG A 165 -6.68 -2.39 1.53
C ARG A 165 -7.34 -3.46 0.64
N SER A 166 -7.59 -4.65 1.17
CA SER A 166 -8.33 -5.70 0.44
C SER A 166 -9.76 -5.23 0.21
N MET A 167 -10.43 -5.81 -0.78
CA MET A 167 -11.82 -5.47 -1.02
C MET A 167 -12.65 -6.74 -1.27
N PRO A 168 -13.64 -7.06 -0.40
CA PRO A 168 -13.95 -6.33 0.84
C PRO A 168 -12.75 -6.33 1.82
N ALA A 169 -12.61 -5.24 2.56
CA ALA A 169 -11.53 -5.09 3.54
C ALA A 169 -11.70 -6.10 4.67
N ASN A 170 -10.61 -6.73 5.08
CA ASN A 170 -10.58 -7.62 6.24
C ASN A 170 -10.07 -6.84 7.44
N LEU A 171 -10.94 -5.96 7.96
CA LEU A 171 -10.58 -4.95 8.95
C LEU A 171 -10.10 -5.57 10.27
N GLU A 172 -10.73 -6.67 10.70
CA GLU A 172 -10.32 -7.38 11.91
C GLU A 172 -8.93 -7.99 11.78
N SER A 173 -8.59 -8.54 10.62
CA SER A 173 -7.27 -9.11 10.35
C SER A 173 -6.23 -8.01 10.16
N ALA A 174 -6.61 -6.85 9.61
CA ALA A 174 -5.73 -5.69 9.52
C ALA A 174 -5.29 -5.20 10.90
N VAL A 175 -6.25 -5.04 11.83
CA VAL A 175 -5.95 -4.67 13.23
C VAL A 175 -5.08 -5.73 13.91
N ALA A 176 -5.43 -7.01 13.74
CA ALA A 176 -4.69 -8.11 14.34
C ALA A 176 -3.23 -8.14 13.86
N ASP A 177 -3.01 -8.11 12.55
CA ASP A 177 -1.67 -8.17 11.97
C ASP A 177 -0.82 -6.95 12.34
N ALA A 178 -1.39 -5.74 12.35
CA ALA A 178 -0.65 -4.54 12.72
C ALA A 178 -0.18 -4.58 14.19
N LEU A 179 -1.06 -4.97 15.11
CA LEU A 179 -0.72 -5.03 16.54
C LEU A 179 0.11 -6.26 16.92
N ASN A 180 0.06 -7.32 16.12
CA ASN A 180 0.99 -8.44 16.23
C ASN A 180 2.38 -8.06 15.70
N ALA A 181 2.47 -7.29 14.61
CA ALA A 181 3.74 -6.74 14.13
C ALA A 181 4.38 -5.82 15.18
N LEU A 182 3.60 -4.91 15.78
CA LEU A 182 4.07 -4.06 16.88
C LEU A 182 4.60 -4.88 18.06
N GLU A 183 3.88 -5.93 18.47
CA GLU A 183 4.36 -6.82 19.53
C GLU A 183 5.66 -7.54 19.14
N ALA A 184 5.78 -8.00 17.90
CA ALA A 184 6.98 -8.69 17.43
C ALA A 184 8.20 -7.75 17.44
N VAL A 185 8.06 -6.49 17.00
CA VAL A 185 9.12 -5.48 17.11
C VAL A 185 9.52 -5.28 18.57
N ALA A 186 8.55 -5.05 19.46
CA ALA A 186 8.84 -4.82 20.87
C ALA A 186 9.54 -6.02 21.55
N LYS A 187 9.22 -7.25 21.14
CA LYS A 187 9.92 -8.48 21.60
C LYS A 187 11.37 -8.54 21.11
N ILE A 188 11.63 -8.12 19.87
CA ILE A 188 12.98 -8.08 19.29
C ILE A 188 13.83 -7.04 20.01
N VAL A 189 13.30 -5.81 20.16
CA VAL A 189 14.00 -4.70 20.83
C VAL A 189 14.41 -5.07 22.26
N GLU A 190 13.54 -5.77 23.00
CA GLU A 190 13.78 -6.19 24.38
C GLU A 190 14.53 -7.52 24.52
N ALA A 191 14.88 -8.18 23.42
CA ALA A 191 15.42 -9.54 23.40
C ALA A 191 14.59 -10.56 24.22
N LYS A 192 13.25 -10.40 24.22
CA LYS A 192 12.28 -11.18 25.01
C LYS A 192 11.24 -11.86 24.12
N PRO A 193 11.58 -12.95 23.40
CA PRO A 193 10.72 -13.55 22.36
C PRO A 193 9.38 -14.10 22.87
N HIS A 194 9.26 -14.39 24.16
CA HIS A 194 8.06 -14.96 24.78
C HIS A 194 7.25 -13.96 25.62
N ALA A 195 7.68 -12.70 25.72
CA ALA A 195 6.97 -11.69 26.49
C ALA A 195 5.77 -11.13 25.70
N THR A 196 4.68 -10.75 26.37
CA THR A 196 3.58 -10.01 25.72
C THR A 196 3.97 -8.55 25.49
N LEU A 197 3.27 -7.83 24.60
CA LEU A 197 3.52 -6.39 24.42
C LEU A 197 3.45 -5.62 25.75
N GLY A 198 2.48 -5.92 26.62
CA GLY A 198 2.39 -5.27 27.94
C GLY A 198 3.61 -5.52 28.84
N ASN A 199 4.24 -6.69 28.74
CA ASN A 199 5.44 -7.00 29.52
C ASN A 199 6.67 -6.24 28.99
N VAL A 200 6.83 -6.15 27.68
CA VAL A 200 7.95 -5.41 27.06
C VAL A 200 7.75 -3.90 27.16
N ALA A 201 6.52 -3.41 27.04
CA ALA A 201 6.19 -1.98 27.13
C ALA A 201 6.55 -1.38 28.49
N ARG A 202 6.51 -2.14 29.59
CA ARG A 202 6.95 -1.65 30.91
C ARG A 202 8.44 -1.41 31.01
N ASN A 203 9.25 -2.15 30.26
CA ASN A 203 10.70 -1.97 30.25
C ASN A 203 11.07 -0.86 29.25
N LEU A 204 10.44 -0.85 28.08
CA LEU A 204 10.59 0.21 27.06
C LEU A 204 10.14 1.58 27.59
N PHE A 205 9.13 1.61 28.47
CA PHE A 205 8.54 2.82 29.04
C PHE A 205 8.39 2.68 30.56
N PRO A 206 9.48 2.83 31.33
CA PRO A 206 9.45 2.69 32.77
C PRO A 206 8.63 3.80 33.45
N ASP A 207 8.21 3.56 34.69
CA ASP A 207 7.46 4.55 35.50
C ASP A 207 8.29 5.79 35.87
N SER A 208 9.60 5.72 35.69
CA SER A 208 10.52 6.83 35.92
C SER A 208 11.31 7.08 34.65
N PRO A 209 11.33 8.31 34.12
CA PRO A 209 10.54 9.48 34.56
C PRO A 209 9.06 9.36 34.18
N GLY A 210 8.16 9.75 35.09
CA GLY A 210 6.72 9.44 35.06
C GLY A 210 5.91 9.92 33.84
N TYR A 211 6.51 10.65 32.90
CA TYR A 211 5.88 11.01 31.63
C TYR A 211 5.87 9.88 30.60
N HIS A 212 6.69 8.83 30.76
CA HIS A 212 6.62 7.64 29.90
C HIS A 212 5.42 6.74 30.25
N ALA A 213 4.95 6.76 31.50
CA ALA A 213 3.84 5.93 31.94
C ALA A 213 2.52 6.21 31.18
N PRO A 214 2.11 7.46 30.90
CA PRO A 214 0.96 7.74 30.03
C PRO A 214 1.12 7.18 28.60
N LEU A 215 2.30 7.31 28.00
CA LEU A 215 2.57 6.77 26.66
C LEU A 215 2.46 5.24 26.65
N ARG A 216 3.04 4.58 27.67
CA ARG A 216 2.89 3.13 27.87
C ARG A 216 1.43 2.71 27.93
N ILE A 217 0.63 3.41 28.74
CA ILE A 217 -0.80 3.11 28.89
C ILE A 217 -1.53 3.24 27.55
N ALA A 218 -1.19 4.26 26.73
CA ALA A 218 -1.77 4.41 25.40
C ALA A 218 -1.45 3.20 24.50
N ILE A 219 -0.20 2.76 24.45
CA ILE A 219 0.25 1.59 23.67
C ILE A 219 -0.43 0.30 24.17
N GLU A 220 -0.50 0.11 25.49
CA GLU A 220 -1.18 -1.04 26.10
C GLU A 220 -2.67 -1.06 25.75
N LYS A 221 -3.35 0.09 25.75
CA LYS A 221 -4.76 0.21 25.39
C LYS A 221 -4.99 -0.03 23.90
N LEU A 222 -4.11 0.48 23.03
CA LEU A 222 -4.15 0.19 21.61
C LEU A 222 -3.99 -1.31 21.33
N TYR A 223 -3.10 -1.99 22.03
CA TYR A 223 -2.97 -3.44 21.91
C TYR A 223 -4.18 -4.20 22.46
N ALA A 224 -4.71 -3.77 23.61
CA ALA A 224 -5.89 -4.37 24.22
C ALA A 224 -7.16 -4.22 23.35
N TYR A 225 -7.22 -3.19 22.50
CA TYR A 225 -8.30 -2.99 21.53
C TYR A 225 -8.50 -4.22 20.62
N SER A 226 -7.43 -4.82 20.09
CA SER A 226 -7.53 -6.04 19.27
C SER A 226 -8.09 -7.26 20.00
N ASN A 227 -8.06 -7.29 21.33
CA ASN A 227 -8.67 -8.38 22.11
C ASN A 227 -10.19 -8.21 22.19
N GLN A 228 -10.70 -7.00 22.03
CA GLN A 228 -12.15 -6.73 22.05
C GLN A 228 -12.78 -6.88 20.67
N LEU A 229 -11.99 -6.75 19.60
CA LEU A 229 -12.46 -6.86 18.23
C LEU A 229 -12.74 -8.33 17.83
N PRO A 230 -14.00 -8.70 17.50
CA PRO A 230 -14.32 -10.07 17.06
C PRO A 230 -13.54 -10.45 15.79
N GLY A 231 -12.95 -11.65 15.75
CA GLY A 231 -12.21 -12.13 14.59
C GLY A 231 -10.77 -11.63 14.48
N ALA A 232 -10.32 -10.72 15.35
CA ALA A 232 -8.93 -10.28 15.41
C ALA A 232 -8.06 -11.31 16.16
N ARG A 233 -8.00 -11.24 17.51
CA ARG A 233 -7.21 -12.18 18.34
C ARG A 233 -8.01 -13.34 18.91
N HIS A 234 -9.34 -13.22 18.91
CA HIS A 234 -10.25 -14.28 19.29
C HIS A 234 -11.05 -14.68 18.05
N GLY A 235 -11.42 -15.96 17.94
CA GLY A 235 -12.22 -16.45 16.81
C GLY A 235 -13.47 -15.59 16.60
N ARG A 236 -13.93 -15.47 15.35
CA ARG A 236 -15.06 -14.61 14.98
C ARG A 236 -16.36 -15.11 15.62
N TYR A 237 -16.73 -14.51 16.76
CA TYR A 237 -17.95 -14.84 17.52
C TYR A 237 -19.11 -13.87 17.24
N ALA A 238 -18.82 -12.74 16.60
CA ALA A 238 -19.77 -11.73 16.16
C ALA A 238 -19.21 -11.04 14.90
N GLU A 239 -20.07 -10.29 14.21
CA GLU A 239 -19.62 -9.40 13.15
C GLU A 239 -18.92 -8.19 13.78
N PRO A 240 -17.67 -7.89 13.39
CA PRO A 240 -16.97 -6.73 13.92
C PRO A 240 -17.65 -5.44 13.41
N ASP A 241 -18.13 -4.61 14.33
CA ASP A 241 -18.59 -3.25 14.03
C ASP A 241 -17.38 -2.31 14.13
N ILE A 242 -16.63 -2.24 13.03
CA ILE A 242 -15.42 -1.41 12.92
C ILE A 242 -15.43 -0.67 11.59
N ALA A 243 -15.13 0.63 11.63
CA ALA A 243 -15.04 1.44 10.43
C ALA A 243 -13.67 1.26 9.74
N HIS A 244 -13.62 1.43 8.42
CA HIS A 244 -12.35 1.46 7.68
C HIS A 244 -11.42 2.57 8.19
N ALA A 245 -11.97 3.76 8.46
CA ALA A 245 -11.24 4.89 9.01
C ALA A 245 -10.60 4.58 10.37
N GLU A 246 -11.36 3.92 11.26
CA GLU A 246 -10.88 3.48 12.58
C GLU A 246 -9.77 2.43 12.44
N THR A 247 -9.96 1.45 11.56
CA THR A 247 -8.95 0.43 11.23
C THR A 247 -7.66 1.07 10.72
N ALA A 248 -7.77 2.00 9.75
CA ALA A 248 -6.63 2.70 9.18
C ALA A 248 -5.87 3.50 10.25
N MET A 249 -6.57 4.21 11.13
CA MET A 249 -5.97 4.91 12.26
C MET A 249 -5.16 3.94 13.15
N VAL A 250 -5.72 2.78 13.51
CA VAL A 250 -5.03 1.77 14.35
C VAL A 250 -3.79 1.22 13.65
N VAL A 251 -3.89 0.82 12.38
CA VAL A 251 -2.77 0.27 11.60
C VAL A 251 -1.63 1.27 11.51
N ARG A 252 -1.93 2.54 11.20
CA ARG A 252 -0.93 3.60 11.07
C ARG A 252 -0.30 3.99 12.39
N THR A 253 -1.10 4.06 13.46
CA THR A 253 -0.57 4.30 14.81
C THR A 253 0.40 3.19 15.20
N ALA A 254 0.09 1.93 14.88
CA ALA A 254 1.02 0.82 15.08
C ALA A 254 2.30 0.98 14.25
N GLY A 255 2.20 1.42 12.99
CA GLY A 255 3.34 1.77 12.14
C GLY A 255 4.24 2.84 12.75
N ALA A 256 3.67 3.95 13.20
CA ALA A 256 4.42 5.02 13.85
C ALA A 256 5.14 4.54 15.12
N ILE A 257 4.49 3.70 15.94
CA ILE A 257 5.12 3.12 17.14
C ILE A 257 6.24 2.14 16.74
N ILE A 258 6.04 1.32 15.69
CA ILE A 258 7.07 0.43 15.16
C ILE A 258 8.32 1.23 14.76
N THR A 259 8.16 2.26 13.93
CA THR A 259 9.25 3.13 13.49
C THR A 259 9.96 3.73 14.70
N PHE A 260 9.21 4.29 15.65
CA PHE A 260 9.75 4.86 16.88
C PHE A 260 10.61 3.85 17.68
N LEU A 261 10.11 2.63 17.90
CA LEU A 261 10.84 1.60 18.64
C LEU A 261 12.13 1.17 17.92
N ILE A 262 12.10 1.06 16.59
CA ILE A 262 13.28 0.71 15.79
C ILE A 262 14.31 1.85 15.82
N THR A 263 13.88 3.10 15.66
CA THR A 263 14.75 4.29 15.76
C THR A 263 15.43 4.36 17.13
N LEU A 264 14.70 4.08 18.22
CA LEU A 264 15.29 3.97 19.55
C LEU A 264 16.30 2.83 19.64
N HIS A 265 15.94 1.63 19.17
CA HIS A 265 16.79 0.46 19.22
C HIS A 265 18.12 0.64 18.46
N ARG A 266 18.07 1.35 17.32
CA ARG A 266 19.25 1.66 16.50
C ARG A 266 20.06 2.86 17.00
N GLY A 267 19.57 3.57 18.03
CA GLY A 267 20.23 4.77 18.55
C GLY A 267 20.11 6.00 17.63
N GLU A 268 19.21 5.97 16.66
CA GLU A 268 19.01 7.02 15.64
C GLU A 268 18.20 8.22 16.16
N ALA A 269 17.57 8.10 17.34
CA ALA A 269 16.76 9.15 17.95
C ALA A 269 17.60 10.35 18.47
N VAL A 270 18.93 10.23 18.50
CA VAL A 270 19.81 11.28 19.02
C VAL A 270 20.31 12.14 17.86
N ALA A 271 19.62 13.26 17.64
CA ALA A 271 20.25 14.38 16.93
C ALA A 271 21.51 14.79 17.70
N GLU A 272 22.66 14.75 17.03
CA GLU A 272 23.91 15.35 17.47
C GLU A 272 23.67 16.80 17.92
N ASN A 273 23.48 17.05 19.22
CA ASN A 273 23.80 18.27 19.96
C ASN A 273 23.16 18.26 21.37
N ALA A 274 23.85 17.69 22.35
CA ALA A 274 23.95 18.24 23.70
C ALA A 274 24.93 17.39 24.53
N GLY A 275 25.97 18.02 25.06
CA GLY A 275 26.89 17.43 26.03
C GLY A 275 26.24 17.24 27.41
N ALA A 276 25.18 16.44 27.48
CA ALA A 276 24.63 15.93 28.72
C ALA A 276 24.17 14.49 28.46
N ASP A 277 24.65 13.57 29.28
CA ASP A 277 24.23 12.16 29.32
C ASP A 277 22.70 12.04 29.27
N PHE A 278 22.16 11.79 28.08
CA PHE A 278 20.85 11.16 27.93
C PHE A 278 21.09 9.67 27.83
N ASP A 279 21.23 9.05 28.99
CA ASP A 279 21.33 7.60 29.13
C ASP A 279 19.93 7.00 28.95
N PHE A 280 19.60 6.61 27.71
CA PHE A 280 18.60 5.56 27.47
C PHE A 280 19.31 4.20 27.57
N GLY A 281 19.88 3.93 28.74
CA GLY A 281 20.29 2.59 29.12
C GLY A 281 19.04 1.77 29.41
N PHE A 282 18.71 0.85 28.52
CA PHE A 282 17.76 -0.24 28.79
C PHE A 282 18.19 -1.06 30.01
#